data_AF-A0A1Q4R710-F1
#
_entry.id   AF-A0A1Q4R710-F1
#
_cell.length_a   1.000
_cell.length_b   1.000
_cell.length_c   1.000
_cell.angle_alpha   90.00
_cell.angle_beta   90.00
_cell.angle_gamma   90.00
#
_symmetry.space_group_name_H-M   'P 1'
#
loop_
_entity.id
_entity.type
_entity.pdbx_description
1 polymer ?
#
loop_
_entity_poly.entity_id
_entity_poly.type
_entity_poly.pdbx_seq_one_letter_code
_entity_poly.pdbx_strand_id
1 'polypeptide(L)'
;MTKQQVLDLLAENKALLQEQYGVTKLALFGSTARDTATDKSDVDILISFEGKATAKRYFGVLFHLEDLLNCPVDLVTENALRPELQPYIDAEKIYV
;
A
#
# COMPACT_ATOMS: atom_id res chain seq x y z
N MET A 1 14.86 -1.99 1.22
CA MET A 1 14.07 -2.53 2.36
C MET A 1 13.60 -3.94 2.01
N THR A 2 13.54 -4.87 2.95
CA THR A 2 13.07 -6.25 2.65
C THR A 2 11.55 -6.34 2.71
N LYS A 3 10.97 -7.30 1.98
CA LYS A 3 9.54 -7.61 2.00
C LYS A 3 8.99 -7.80 3.42
N GLN A 4 9.67 -8.57 4.25
CA GLN A 4 9.20 -8.85 5.62
C GLN A 4 9.17 -7.57 6.47
N GLN A 5 10.21 -6.73 6.38
CA GLN A 5 10.24 -5.44 7.07
C GLN A 5 9.06 -4.54 6.67
N VAL A 6 8.71 -4.53 5.38
CA VAL A 6 7.56 -3.76 4.89
C VAL A 6 6.27 -4.28 5.52
N LEU A 7 6.05 -5.59 5.47
CA LEU A 7 4.83 -6.22 6.00
C LEU A 7 4.68 -5.98 7.51
N ASP A 8 5.78 -6.07 8.26
CA ASP A 8 5.77 -5.84 9.71
C ASP A 8 5.40 -4.38 10.03
N LEU A 9 6.03 -3.40 9.37
CA LEU A 9 5.73 -1.98 9.56
C LEU A 9 4.28 -1.63 9.18
N LEU A 10 3.79 -2.20 8.08
CA LEU A 10 2.40 -2.04 7.67
C LEU A 10 1.43 -2.66 8.69
N ALA A 11 1.75 -3.82 9.23
CA ALA A 11 0.92 -4.51 10.22
C ALA A 11 0.82 -3.69 11.51
N GLU A 12 1.95 -3.16 12.00
CA GLU A 12 2.02 -2.30 13.17
C GLU A 12 1.21 -1.00 13.01
N ASN A 13 1.15 -0.46 11.79
CA ASN A 13 0.45 0.80 11.50
C ASN A 13 -0.99 0.62 11.00
N LYS A 14 -1.44 -0.61 10.75
CA LYS A 14 -2.75 -0.89 10.17
C LYS A 14 -3.91 -0.29 10.96
N ALA A 15 -3.87 -0.39 12.29
CA ALA A 15 -4.90 0.17 13.16
C ALA A 15 -4.99 1.70 13.03
N LEU A 16 -3.84 2.39 13.03
CA LEU A 16 -3.79 3.84 12.84
C LEU A 16 -4.34 4.23 11.46
N LEU A 17 -3.93 3.51 10.40
CA LEU A 17 -4.40 3.79 9.04
C LEU A 17 -5.92 3.62 8.91
N GLN A 18 -6.47 2.62 9.60
CA GLN A 18 -7.91 2.41 9.69
C GLN A 18 -8.62 3.53 10.47
N GLU A 19 -8.13 3.89 11.65
CA GLU A 19 -8.79 4.88 12.52
C GLU A 19 -8.70 6.31 11.96
N GLN A 20 -7.53 6.72 11.46
CA GLN A 20 -7.31 8.10 11.01
C GLN A 20 -7.75 8.36 9.57
N TYR A 21 -7.58 7.36 8.70
CA TYR A 21 -7.81 7.53 7.27
C TYR A 21 -8.93 6.63 6.73
N GLY A 22 -9.51 5.74 7.55
CA GLY A 22 -10.59 4.83 7.16
C GLY A 22 -10.15 3.82 6.10
N VAL A 23 -8.89 3.39 6.13
CA VAL A 23 -8.40 2.29 5.29
C VAL A 23 -9.04 0.99 5.74
N THR A 24 -9.64 0.24 4.82
CA THR A 24 -10.34 -1.03 5.08
C THR A 24 -9.59 -2.25 4.56
N LYS A 25 -8.75 -2.06 3.54
CA LYS A 25 -7.83 -3.07 3.02
C LYS A 25 -6.47 -2.45 2.81
N LEU A 26 -5.44 -3.23 3.09
CA LEU A 26 -4.05 -2.86 2.93
C LEU A 26 -3.28 -4.08 2.43
N ALA A 27 -2.64 -3.95 1.28
CA ALA A 27 -1.82 -5.01 0.70
C ALA A 27 -0.54 -4.45 0.08
N LEU A 28 0.54 -5.20 0.24
CA LEU A 28 1.80 -5.00 -0.49
C LEU A 28 1.71 -5.74 -1.82
N PHE A 29 2.13 -5.14 -2.92
CA PHE A 29 2.24 -5.82 -4.21
C PHE A 29 3.54 -5.44 -4.94
N GLY A 30 3.66 -5.84 -6.20
CA GLY A 30 4.73 -5.39 -7.07
C GLY A 30 6.11 -5.93 -6.70
N SER A 31 7.15 -5.15 -7.01
CA SER A 31 8.54 -5.64 -7.00
C SER A 31 9.00 -6.07 -5.60
N THR A 32 8.51 -5.38 -4.57
CA THR A 32 8.79 -5.67 -3.16
C THR A 32 8.10 -6.95 -2.71
N ALA A 33 6.84 -7.20 -3.12
CA ALA A 33 6.15 -8.45 -2.82
C ALA A 33 6.81 -9.67 -3.48
N ARG A 34 7.45 -9.47 -4.64
CA ARG A 34 8.17 -10.49 -5.42
C ARG A 34 9.64 -10.70 -5.02
N ASP A 35 10.13 -10.02 -3.97
CA ASP A 35 11.53 -10.08 -3.54
C ASP A 35 12.52 -9.67 -4.65
N THR A 36 12.08 -8.77 -5.55
CA THR A 36 12.87 -8.25 -6.69
C THR A 36 13.15 -6.75 -6.62
N ALA A 37 12.74 -6.09 -5.52
CA ALA A 37 12.98 -4.68 -5.31
C ALA A 37 14.48 -4.37 -5.16
N THR A 38 14.87 -3.18 -5.60
CA THR A 38 16.23 -2.64 -5.49
C THR A 38 16.25 -1.44 -4.55
N ASP A 39 17.43 -0.92 -4.22
CA ASP A 39 17.57 0.26 -3.35
C ASP A 39 16.96 1.56 -3.94
N LYS A 40 16.62 1.55 -5.24
CA LYS A 40 15.96 2.67 -5.92
C LYS A 40 14.47 2.43 -6.18
N SER A 41 13.96 1.27 -5.78
CA SER A 41 12.55 0.92 -5.98
C SER A 41 11.66 1.66 -5.00
N ASP A 42 10.49 2.04 -5.48
CA ASP A 42 9.32 2.39 -4.69
C ASP A 42 8.68 1.14 -4.07
N VAL A 43 7.78 1.38 -3.11
CA VAL A 43 6.95 0.33 -2.51
C VAL A 43 5.52 0.49 -3.00
N ASP A 44 5.05 -0.51 -3.75
CA ASP A 44 3.70 -0.55 -4.30
C ASP A 44 2.69 -1.03 -3.24
N ILE A 45 1.73 -0.17 -2.89
CA ILE A 45 0.73 -0.46 -1.84
C ILE A 45 -0.68 -0.29 -2.38
N LEU A 46 -1.48 -1.35 -2.25
CA LEU A 46 -2.88 -1.36 -2.63
C LEU A 46 -3.75 -1.12 -1.40
N ILE A 47 -4.64 -0.13 -1.48
CA ILE A 47 -5.58 0.19 -0.40
C ILE A 47 -7.03 0.21 -0.85
N SER A 48 -7.92 0.03 0.11
CA SER A 48 -9.33 0.40 -0.01
C SER A 48 -9.73 1.31 1.13
N PHE A 49 -10.70 2.17 0.87
CA PHE A 49 -11.29 3.03 1.87
C PHE A 49 -12.73 2.61 2.16
N GLU A 50 -13.18 2.82 3.39
CA GLU A 50 -14.61 2.87 3.65
C GLU A 50 -15.22 4.10 2.96
N GLY A 51 -16.20 3.89 2.09
CA GLY A 51 -16.86 4.96 1.34
C GLY A 51 -15.97 5.65 0.30
N LYS A 52 -16.14 6.96 0.11
CA LYS A 52 -15.41 7.72 -0.92
C LYS A 52 -13.98 8.02 -0.49
N ALA A 53 -13.02 7.72 -1.35
CA ALA A 53 -11.65 8.20 -1.25
C ALA A 53 -11.65 9.73 -1.50
N THR A 54 -11.31 10.52 -0.49
CA THR A 54 -11.08 11.96 -0.65
C THR A 54 -9.59 12.21 -0.82
N ALA A 55 -9.21 13.29 -1.50
CA ALA A 55 -7.80 13.67 -1.65
C ALA A 55 -7.08 13.76 -0.29
N LYS A 56 -7.73 14.33 0.73
CA LYS A 56 -7.18 14.41 2.09
C LYS A 56 -6.83 13.05 2.68
N ARG A 57 -7.70 12.05 2.51
CA ARG A 57 -7.47 10.68 3.02
C ARG A 57 -6.36 9.99 2.24
N TYR A 58 -6.42 10.09 0.92
CA TYR A 58 -5.43 9.47 0.02
C TYR A 58 -4.02 10.00 0.30
N PHE A 59 -3.84 11.33 0.27
CA PHE A 59 -2.53 11.94 0.54
C PHE A 59 -2.10 11.79 2.00
N GLY A 60 -3.05 11.75 2.94
CA GLY A 60 -2.75 11.43 4.34
C GLY A 60 -2.11 10.04 4.50
N VAL A 61 -2.66 9.03 3.83
CA VAL A 61 -2.07 7.68 3.81
C VAL A 61 -0.73 7.66 3.08
N LEU A 62 -0.65 8.30 1.91
CA LEU A 62 0.58 8.34 1.12
C LEU A 62 1.75 8.90 1.94
N PHE A 63 1.60 10.10 2.49
CA PHE A 63 2.68 10.74 3.25
C PHE A 63 3.02 9.95 4.53
N HIS A 64 2.02 9.41 5.23
CA HIS A 64 2.28 8.57 6.40
C HIS A 64 3.13 7.34 6.03
N LEU A 65 2.83 6.69 4.91
CA LEU A 65 3.55 5.51 4.46
C LEU A 65 4.96 5.85 3.95
N GLU A 66 5.14 6.96 3.23
CA GLU A 66 6.47 7.42 2.80
C GLU A 66 7.36 7.76 4.02
N ASP A 67 6.81 8.42 5.03
CA ASP A 67 7.52 8.72 6.28
C ASP A 67 7.86 7.44 7.06
N LEU A 68 6.91 6.50 7.15
CA LEU A 68 7.10 5.21 7.85
C LEU A 68 8.18 4.35 7.20
N LEU A 69 8.17 4.28 5.87
CA LEU A 69 9.02 3.39 5.08
C LEU A 69 10.34 4.04 4.68
N ASN A 70 10.42 5.37 4.81
CA ASN A 70 11.57 6.19 4.43
C ASN A 70 12.00 5.96 2.97
N CYS A 71 11.01 5.75 2.09
CA CYS A 71 11.19 5.56 0.65
C CYS A 71 9.92 6.00 -0.11
N PRO A 72 10.01 6.25 -1.43
CA PRO A 72 8.83 6.53 -2.24
C PRO A 72 7.80 5.39 -2.18
N VAL A 73 6.52 5.74 -2.21
CA VAL A 73 5.40 4.79 -2.20
C VAL A 73 4.51 5.03 -3.41
N ASP A 74 4.23 3.99 -4.19
CA ASP A 74 3.15 4.02 -5.20
C ASP A 74 1.86 3.50 -4.55
N LEU A 75 0.98 4.44 -4.20
CA LEU A 75 -0.28 4.13 -3.51
C LEU A 75 -1.44 3.99 -4.50
N VAL A 76 -1.95 2.78 -4.65
CA VAL A 76 -3.06 2.48 -5.56
C VAL A 76 -4.34 2.19 -4.78
N THR A 77 -5.48 2.70 -5.25
CA THR A 77 -6.78 2.34 -4.67
C THR A 77 -7.46 1.23 -5.50
N GLU A 78 -8.03 0.21 -4.86
CA GLU A 78 -8.73 -0.89 -5.56
C GLU A 78 -9.79 -0.36 -6.54
N ASN A 79 -10.49 0.72 -6.19
CA ASN A 79 -11.55 1.30 -7.02
C ASN A 79 -11.05 2.05 -8.26
N ALA A 80 -9.80 2.52 -8.26
CA ALA A 80 -9.21 3.23 -9.40
C ALA A 80 -8.39 2.30 -10.30
N LEU A 81 -8.26 1.02 -9.91
CA LEU A 81 -7.50 0.06 -10.68
C LEU A 81 -8.22 -0.26 -11.99
N ARG A 82 -7.47 -0.21 -13.09
CA ARG A 82 -7.94 -0.66 -14.39
C ARG A 82 -8.23 -2.16 -14.32
N PRO A 83 -9.42 -2.64 -14.75
CA PRO A 83 -9.78 -4.06 -14.65
C PRO A 83 -8.75 -5.01 -15.29
N GLU A 84 -8.05 -4.55 -16.31
CA GLU A 84 -7.00 -5.30 -17.01
C GLU A 84 -5.75 -5.55 -16.14
N LEU A 85 -5.52 -4.72 -15.13
CA LEU A 85 -4.41 -4.85 -14.19
C LEU A 85 -4.76 -5.71 -12.96
N GLN A 86 -6.06 -5.89 -12.69
CA GLN A 86 -6.55 -6.65 -11.53
C GLN A 86 -5.93 -8.04 -11.42
N PRO A 87 -5.86 -8.88 -12.49
CA PRO A 87 -5.30 -10.23 -12.37
C PRO A 87 -3.81 -10.24 -11.99
N TYR A 88 -3.05 -9.25 -12.45
CA TYR A 88 -1.62 -9.14 -12.16
C TYR A 88 -1.40 -8.75 -10.70
N ILE A 89 -2.16 -7.78 -10.19
CA ILE A 89 -2.09 -7.37 -8.79
C ILE A 89 -2.59 -8.49 -7.88
N ASP A 90 -3.69 -9.15 -8.23
CA ASP A 90 -4.27 -10.23 -7.42
C ASP A 90 -3.33 -11.44 -7.27
N ALA A 91 -2.49 -11.71 -8.28
CA ALA A 91 -1.50 -12.79 -8.24
C ALA A 91 -0.31 -12.49 -7.30
N GLU A 92 0.00 -11.21 -7.07
CA GLU A 92 1.20 -10.78 -6.35
C GLU A 92 0.89 -10.18 -4.97
N LYS A 93 -0.34 -9.73 -4.73
CA LYS A 93 -0.69 -9.00 -3.51
C LYS A 93 -0.62 -9.87 -2.26
N ILE A 94 -0.11 -9.27 -1.21
CA ILE A 94 -0.01 -9.86 0.12
C ILE A 94 -0.75 -8.94 1.08
N TYR A 95 -1.89 -9.41 1.59
CA TYR A 95 -2.66 -8.67 2.58
C TYR A 95 -1.95 -8.65 3.93
N VAL A 96 -2.04 -7.49 4.57
CA VAL A 96 -1.62 -7.22 5.94
C VAL A 96 -2.85 -7.24 6.84
#